data_AF-A0A6J7MHV8-F1
#
_entry.id   AF-A0A6J7MHV8-F1
#
_cell.length_a   1.000
_cell.length_b   1.000
_cell.length_c   1.000
_cell.angle_alpha   90.00
_cell.angle_beta   90.00
_cell.angle_gamma   90.00
#
_symmetry.space_group_name_H-M   'P 1'
#
loop_
_entity.id
_entity.type
_entity.pdbx_description
1 polymer ?
#
loop_
_entity_poly.entity_id
_entity_poly.type
_entity_poly.pdbx_seq_one_letter_code
_entity_poly.pdbx_strand_id
1 'polypeptide(L)'
;MLPRRRLSFAGPILLGSTLLGFGPVLAAAPSVHADSAATVMTRNIYLGADVSAALALIPSMPTAAQSLWDQMRATDISSRAPALAREIVTARPDVLGMQEVATWECRAGFGAPKVVFDFARLILDATRAAGVPYVIASADGFQARNPGYGIPAIPFVTMVHDPATFQALFGVDDAACGFSISDVIAVPEELAPMVRAAGAVDYEERTALVPVVMVVPRGYAWADIEVGGTPTRFVSTHLESFWSPDAVPPSAIQSGQLVRDLGSTTMPLVVLGDFNADPRDPRAPGENPGDQPEVSAACLAQTGSLPTCNAYWTMVAGGFTDAGPDSTAPGNRSWGGAADLAGPDAARVDAARAMGNDRGFTDRLDYVFVRNGAEVVRAYLVGATWPEGEGTWPCGERVCMASDHAGVVAEVMIPVSASIDARLGIDPSRPWTIIVVLGGLALAGSVLVSVVLVKAFRRVSAH
;
A
#
# COMPACT_ATOMS: atom_id res chain seq x y z
N MET A 1 -67.94 75.88 34.83
CA MET A 1 -67.42 77.05 34.09
C MET A 1 -67.20 76.62 32.63
N LEU A 2 -67.92 77.25 31.70
CA LEU A 2 -67.91 77.08 30.24
C LEU A 2 -66.57 77.56 29.60
N PRO A 3 -66.26 77.41 28.27
CA PRO A 3 -67.15 77.07 27.13
C PRO A 3 -66.61 76.21 25.95
N ARG A 4 -67.58 75.78 25.11
CA ARG A 4 -67.64 75.76 23.61
C ARG A 4 -66.97 74.65 22.76
N ARG A 5 -67.87 73.76 22.28
CA ARG A 5 -68.18 73.35 20.87
C ARG A 5 -67.04 73.37 19.82
N ARG A 6 -66.94 72.30 18.99
CA ARG A 6 -67.56 72.21 17.64
C ARG A 6 -67.19 70.93 16.86
N LEU A 7 -68.23 70.41 16.19
CA LEU A 7 -68.35 69.80 14.86
C LEU A 7 -67.56 68.55 14.44
N SER A 8 -68.36 67.56 14.05
CA SER A 8 -68.10 66.46 13.13
C SER A 8 -67.62 66.93 11.74
N PHE A 9 -66.67 66.20 11.18
CA PHE A 9 -66.39 66.15 9.74
C PHE A 9 -66.30 64.69 9.31
N ALA A 10 -67.07 64.35 8.27
CA ALA A 10 -66.92 63.12 7.52
C ALA A 10 -65.69 63.22 6.60
N GLY A 11 -64.93 62.14 6.48
CA GLY A 11 -63.78 61.99 5.58
C GLY A 11 -63.75 60.57 4.97
N PRO A 12 -63.25 60.41 3.73
CA PRO A 12 -63.67 59.35 2.82
C PRO A 12 -62.94 58.02 3.01
N ILE A 13 -63.61 56.94 2.59
CA ILE A 13 -63.07 55.58 2.45
C ILE A 13 -62.03 55.59 1.33
N LEU A 14 -60.76 55.35 1.69
CA LEU A 14 -59.67 55.06 0.76
C LEU A 14 -59.56 53.55 0.58
N LEU A 15 -59.89 53.05 -0.61
CA LEU A 15 -59.52 51.71 -1.06
C LEU A 15 -58.00 51.60 -1.12
N GLY A 16 -57.41 50.83 -0.21
CA GLY A 16 -56.01 50.44 -0.27
C GLY A 16 -55.81 49.35 -1.31
N SER A 17 -55.25 49.71 -2.47
CA SER A 17 -54.76 48.76 -3.46
C SER A 17 -53.54 48.01 -2.90
N THR A 18 -53.72 46.74 -2.53
CA THR A 18 -52.61 45.81 -2.25
C THR A 18 -51.89 45.48 -3.56
N LEU A 19 -50.77 46.16 -3.80
CA LEU A 19 -49.76 45.73 -4.78
C LEU A 19 -49.02 44.51 -4.21
N LEU A 20 -49.35 43.33 -4.72
CA LEU A 20 -48.51 42.13 -4.58
C LEU A 20 -47.18 42.39 -5.30
N GLY A 21 -46.16 42.78 -4.53
CA GLY A 21 -44.80 42.86 -5.02
C GLY A 21 -44.25 41.46 -5.28
N PHE A 22 -44.23 41.04 -6.55
CA PHE A 22 -43.36 39.95 -7.00
C PHE A 22 -41.92 40.46 -6.94
N GLY A 23 -41.26 40.27 -5.80
CA GLY A 23 -39.81 40.38 -5.74
C GLY A 23 -39.18 39.28 -6.61
N PRO A 24 -38.13 39.57 -7.39
CA PRO A 24 -37.45 38.53 -8.15
C PRO A 24 -36.87 37.53 -7.15
N VAL A 25 -37.35 36.30 -7.19
CA VAL A 25 -36.65 35.16 -6.60
C VAL A 25 -35.38 35.01 -7.42
N LEU A 26 -34.27 35.56 -6.93
CA LEU A 26 -32.94 35.22 -7.41
C LEU A 26 -32.76 33.74 -7.06
N ALA A 27 -33.04 32.86 -8.02
CA ALA A 27 -32.59 31.49 -7.97
C ALA A 27 -31.06 31.55 -7.85
N ALA A 28 -30.52 31.10 -6.71
CA ALA A 28 -29.09 30.89 -6.58
C ALA A 28 -28.66 29.99 -7.74
N ALA A 29 -27.78 30.48 -8.61
CA ALA A 29 -27.18 29.65 -9.63
C ALA A 29 -26.54 28.44 -8.93
N PRO A 30 -26.67 27.21 -9.46
CA PRO A 30 -25.97 26.08 -8.90
C PRO A 30 -24.48 26.45 -8.86
N SER A 31 -23.88 26.36 -7.68
CA SER A 31 -22.44 26.51 -7.52
C SER A 31 -21.78 25.46 -8.42
N VAL A 32 -21.23 25.91 -9.56
CA VAL A 32 -20.34 25.09 -10.38
C VAL A 32 -19.19 24.73 -9.44
N HIS A 33 -19.18 23.49 -8.94
CA HIS A 33 -18.04 23.01 -8.18
C HIS A 33 -16.87 23.05 -9.18
N ALA A 34 -15.75 23.61 -8.74
CA ALA A 34 -14.53 23.60 -9.52
C ALA A 34 -13.79 22.28 -9.23
N ASP A 35 -12.92 21.89 -10.16
CA ASP A 35 -12.00 20.78 -9.92
C ASP A 35 -11.24 21.01 -8.61
N SER A 36 -11.05 19.94 -7.86
CA SER A 36 -10.48 20.00 -6.51
C SER A 36 -9.20 19.19 -6.45
N ALA A 37 -8.16 19.75 -5.84
CA ALA A 37 -6.91 19.04 -5.66
C ALA A 37 -7.01 18.05 -4.48
N ALA A 38 -6.41 16.87 -4.65
CA ALA A 38 -6.12 15.93 -3.57
C ALA A 38 -4.64 15.53 -3.64
N THR A 39 -3.96 15.57 -2.49
CA THR A 39 -2.62 15.01 -2.36
C THR A 39 -2.74 13.54 -1.99
N VAL A 40 -2.10 12.66 -2.77
CA VAL A 40 -2.06 11.23 -2.54
C VAL A 40 -0.64 10.75 -2.33
N MET A 41 -0.46 9.72 -1.52
CA MET A 41 0.84 9.12 -1.24
C MET A 41 0.73 7.60 -1.26
N THR A 42 1.67 6.93 -1.94
CA THR A 42 1.89 5.48 -1.76
C THR A 42 3.20 5.24 -1.02
N ARG A 43 3.20 4.26 -0.11
CA ARG A 43 4.37 3.93 0.70
C ARG A 43 4.40 2.45 1.07
N ASN A 44 5.31 1.70 0.46
CA ASN A 44 5.71 0.41 1.01
C ASN A 44 6.45 0.63 2.36
N ILE A 45 5.88 0.07 3.43
CA ILE A 45 6.36 0.24 4.81
C ILE A 45 7.55 -0.67 5.11
N TYR A 46 7.80 -1.67 4.28
CA TYR A 46 8.72 -2.77 4.52
C TYR A 46 8.35 -3.58 5.76
N LEU A 47 8.04 -4.86 5.60
CA LEU A 47 7.64 -5.73 6.71
C LEU A 47 8.73 -5.91 7.79
N GLY A 48 9.96 -5.49 7.48
CA GLY A 48 11.10 -5.44 8.39
C GLY A 48 12.12 -6.56 8.22
N ALA A 49 11.93 -7.45 7.25
CA ALA A 49 12.83 -8.55 6.97
C ALA A 49 12.77 -9.02 5.51
N ASP A 50 13.88 -9.54 4.99
CA ASP A 50 13.95 -10.19 3.67
C ASP A 50 13.40 -11.62 3.73
N VAL A 51 12.22 -11.80 3.11
CA VAL A 51 11.54 -13.10 3.02
C VAL A 51 12.25 -14.05 2.06
N SER A 52 12.83 -13.57 0.98
CA SER A 52 13.58 -14.38 0.02
C SER A 52 14.81 -15.01 0.67
N ALA A 53 15.55 -14.23 1.47
CA ALA A 53 16.67 -14.74 2.25
C ALA A 53 16.24 -15.83 3.26
N ALA A 54 15.08 -15.66 3.90
CA ALA A 54 14.55 -16.66 4.83
C ALA A 54 14.12 -17.95 4.13
N LEU A 55 13.51 -17.86 2.95
CA LEU A 55 13.11 -19.02 2.15
C LEU A 55 14.33 -19.88 1.75
N ALA A 56 15.49 -19.28 1.53
CA ALA A 56 16.73 -20.00 1.23
C ALA A 56 17.23 -20.90 2.38
N LEU A 57 16.71 -20.71 3.61
CA LEU A 57 17.07 -21.50 4.81
C LEU A 57 16.18 -22.75 4.99
N ILE A 58 15.16 -22.92 4.14
CA ILE A 58 14.29 -24.11 4.12
C ILE A 58 15.11 -25.35 3.69
N PRO A 59 14.91 -26.54 4.32
CA PRO A 59 13.75 -26.93 5.13
C PRO A 59 13.83 -26.59 6.63
N SER A 60 14.83 -25.86 7.11
CA SER A 60 14.89 -25.47 8.52
C SER A 60 13.96 -24.29 8.83
N MET A 61 12.68 -24.60 9.07
CA MET A 61 11.67 -23.59 9.43
C MET A 61 12.06 -22.76 10.67
N PRO A 62 12.64 -23.32 11.76
CA PRO A 62 13.08 -22.51 12.89
C PRO A 62 14.22 -21.56 12.53
N THR A 63 15.17 -21.98 11.68
CA THR A 63 16.27 -21.09 11.24
C THR A 63 15.75 -19.97 10.35
N ALA A 64 14.79 -20.27 9.45
CA ALA A 64 14.12 -19.24 8.65
C ALA A 64 13.35 -18.25 9.52
N ALA A 65 12.58 -18.75 10.50
CA ALA A 65 11.83 -17.92 11.44
C ALA A 65 12.73 -17.05 12.31
N GLN A 66 13.85 -17.60 12.82
CA GLN A 66 14.85 -16.84 13.57
C GLN A 66 15.46 -15.73 12.71
N SER A 67 15.85 -16.03 11.46
CA SER A 67 16.43 -15.02 10.55
C SER A 67 15.47 -13.85 10.28
N LEU A 68 14.19 -14.15 10.04
CA LEU A 68 13.15 -13.13 9.87
C LEU A 68 12.96 -12.29 11.13
N TRP A 69 12.91 -12.94 12.29
CA TRP A 69 12.76 -12.26 13.57
C TRP A 69 13.95 -11.34 13.88
N ASP A 70 15.17 -11.82 13.68
CA ASP A 70 16.39 -11.05 13.95
C ASP A 70 16.46 -9.80 13.07
N GLN A 71 16.10 -9.90 11.79
CA GLN A 71 16.01 -8.75 10.89
C GLN A 71 14.92 -7.77 11.32
N MET A 72 13.72 -8.25 11.66
CA MET A 72 12.63 -7.38 12.15
C MET A 72 13.04 -6.65 13.43
N ARG A 73 13.71 -7.33 14.37
CA ARG A 73 14.23 -6.72 15.60
C ARG A 73 15.30 -5.67 15.30
N ALA A 74 16.15 -5.90 14.31
CA ALA A 74 17.21 -4.98 13.91
C ALA A 74 16.67 -3.73 13.19
N THR A 75 15.63 -3.88 12.37
CA THR A 75 14.98 -2.77 11.65
C THR A 75 14.01 -1.96 12.52
N ASP A 76 13.71 -2.46 13.73
CA ASP A 76 13.03 -1.78 14.84
C ASP A 76 11.94 -0.79 14.40
N ILE A 77 10.77 -1.32 14.05
CA ILE A 77 9.61 -0.51 13.65
C ILE A 77 9.24 0.56 14.69
N SER A 78 9.49 0.31 15.98
CA SER A 78 9.13 1.26 17.05
C SER A 78 10.00 2.52 16.96
N SER A 79 11.27 2.35 16.60
CA SER A 79 12.23 3.44 16.42
C SER A 79 12.12 4.12 15.05
N ARG A 80 11.74 3.39 13.98
CA ARG A 80 11.61 3.99 12.63
C ARG A 80 10.22 4.54 12.28
N ALA A 81 9.16 4.14 12.97
CA ALA A 81 7.81 4.69 12.74
C ALA A 81 7.74 6.23 12.83
N PRO A 82 8.44 6.92 13.75
CA PRO A 82 8.54 8.38 13.73
C PRO A 82 9.17 8.97 12.45
N ALA A 83 10.07 8.26 11.78
CA ALA A 83 10.63 8.71 10.50
C ALA A 83 9.62 8.58 9.36
N LEU A 84 8.91 7.46 9.28
CA LEU A 84 7.77 7.28 8.36
C LEU A 84 6.69 8.35 8.61
N ALA A 85 6.37 8.61 9.87
CA ALA A 85 5.40 9.64 10.24
C ALA A 85 5.85 11.03 9.80
N ARG A 86 7.14 11.39 9.93
CA ARG A 86 7.66 12.67 9.42
C ARG A 86 7.45 12.82 7.92
N GLU A 87 7.78 11.79 7.12
CA GLU A 87 7.51 11.81 5.67
C GLU A 87 6.02 12.09 5.39
N ILE A 88 5.13 11.39 6.10
CA ILE A 88 3.67 11.51 5.95
C ILE A 88 3.18 12.91 6.34
N VAL A 89 3.57 13.43 7.52
CA VAL A 89 3.06 14.72 8.00
C VAL A 89 3.70 15.92 7.30
N THR A 90 4.88 15.76 6.69
CA THR A 90 5.45 16.79 5.79
C THR A 90 4.68 16.83 4.48
N ALA A 91 4.44 15.66 3.87
CA ALA A 91 3.71 15.57 2.60
C ALA A 91 2.22 15.91 2.74
N ARG A 92 1.62 15.64 3.91
CA ARG A 92 0.19 15.78 4.23
C ARG A 92 -0.74 15.24 3.14
N PRO A 93 -0.63 13.95 2.77
CA PRO A 93 -1.57 13.36 1.83
C PRO A 93 -2.99 13.34 2.42
N ASP A 94 -3.97 13.71 1.61
CA ASP A 94 -5.39 13.50 1.89
C ASP A 94 -5.72 11.99 1.88
N VAL A 95 -5.02 11.22 1.04
CA VAL A 95 -5.13 9.75 0.95
C VAL A 95 -3.74 9.11 0.93
N LEU A 96 -3.49 8.23 1.90
CA LEU A 96 -2.25 7.47 2.06
C LEU A 96 -2.51 5.98 1.83
N GLY A 97 -1.96 5.42 0.74
CA GLY A 97 -1.85 3.99 0.53
C GLY A 97 -0.57 3.45 1.19
N MET A 98 -0.69 2.49 2.11
CA MET A 98 0.47 1.83 2.70
C MET A 98 0.47 0.34 2.35
N GLN A 99 1.61 -0.18 1.91
CA GLN A 99 1.82 -1.60 1.57
C GLN A 99 2.77 -2.25 2.59
N GLU A 100 2.73 -3.58 2.69
CA GLU A 100 3.51 -4.36 3.67
C GLU A 100 3.30 -3.93 5.13
N VAL A 101 2.09 -3.49 5.48
CA VAL A 101 1.79 -3.11 6.86
C VAL A 101 1.67 -4.38 7.72
N ALA A 102 2.76 -4.72 8.38
CA ALA A 102 2.92 -5.98 9.09
C ALA A 102 2.31 -5.98 10.51
N THR A 103 1.78 -7.14 10.89
CA THR A 103 1.49 -7.49 12.29
C THR A 103 2.31 -8.71 12.66
N TRP A 104 3.19 -8.58 13.63
CA TRP A 104 4.02 -9.67 14.16
C TRP A 104 3.39 -10.22 15.43
N GLU A 105 3.23 -11.54 15.48
CA GLU A 105 2.62 -12.23 16.62
C GLU A 105 3.50 -13.39 17.08
N CYS A 106 3.55 -13.60 18.39
CA CYS A 106 4.26 -14.75 18.98
C CYS A 106 3.39 -15.47 19.99
N ARG A 107 3.70 -16.74 20.24
CA ARG A 107 3.05 -17.57 21.26
C ARG A 107 4.04 -18.51 21.94
N ALA A 108 3.91 -18.61 23.27
CA ALA A 108 4.64 -19.62 24.04
C ALA A 108 3.86 -20.94 24.07
N GLY A 109 4.49 -22.02 23.60
CA GLY A 109 3.85 -23.33 23.47
C GLY A 109 2.52 -23.24 22.72
N PHE A 110 1.46 -23.83 23.29
CA PHE A 110 0.11 -23.77 22.73
C PHE A 110 -0.76 -22.64 23.29
N GLY A 111 -0.18 -21.68 24.04
CA GLY A 111 -0.88 -20.51 24.55
C GLY A 111 -1.43 -19.61 23.43
N ALA A 112 -2.32 -18.68 23.75
CA ALA A 112 -2.84 -17.71 22.77
C ALA A 112 -1.70 -16.84 22.18
N PRO A 113 -1.75 -16.51 20.88
CA PRO A 113 -0.80 -15.57 20.31
C PRO A 113 -0.98 -14.17 20.92
N LYS A 114 0.12 -13.44 21.00
CA LYS A 114 0.18 -12.03 21.36
C LYS A 114 0.79 -11.25 20.21
N VAL A 115 0.13 -10.17 19.82
CA VAL A 115 0.71 -9.16 18.92
C VAL A 115 1.90 -8.53 19.63
N VAL A 116 3.07 -8.61 19.01
CA VAL A 116 4.31 -7.99 19.48
C VAL A 116 4.52 -6.65 18.80
N PHE A 117 4.29 -6.59 17.48
CA PHE A 117 4.36 -5.35 16.71
C PHE A 117 3.14 -5.22 15.79
N ASP A 118 2.50 -4.05 15.82
CA ASP A 118 1.43 -3.66 14.89
C ASP A 118 1.91 -2.40 14.17
N PHE A 119 2.37 -2.56 12.93
CA PHE A 119 3.01 -1.48 12.19
C PHE A 119 2.01 -0.37 11.88
N ALA A 120 0.75 -0.72 11.57
CA ALA A 120 -0.30 0.26 11.32
C ALA A 120 -0.46 1.14 12.55
N ARG A 121 -0.62 0.54 13.73
CA ARG A 121 -0.80 1.27 14.97
C ARG A 121 0.41 2.15 15.29
N LEU A 122 1.63 1.62 15.21
CA LEU A 122 2.84 2.38 15.51
C LEU A 122 3.00 3.61 14.61
N ILE A 123 2.70 3.49 13.32
CA ILE A 123 2.78 4.60 12.37
C ILE A 123 1.67 5.63 12.65
N LEU A 124 0.43 5.19 12.84
CA LEU A 124 -0.70 6.11 13.09
C LEU A 124 -0.60 6.81 14.45
N ASP A 125 -0.07 6.14 15.47
CA ASP A 125 0.26 6.76 16.76
C ASP A 125 1.39 7.80 16.59
N ALA A 126 2.39 7.51 15.74
CA ALA A 126 3.47 8.44 15.44
C ALA A 126 3.01 9.67 14.64
N THR A 127 2.07 9.54 13.69
CA THR A 127 1.50 10.70 12.98
C THR A 127 0.66 11.57 13.92
N ARG A 128 -0.12 10.96 14.81
CA ARG A 128 -0.82 11.67 15.89
C ARG A 128 0.14 12.40 16.83
N ALA A 129 1.22 11.75 17.25
CA ALA A 129 2.26 12.38 18.07
C ALA A 129 2.96 13.55 17.36
N ALA A 130 3.08 13.48 16.03
CA ALA A 130 3.58 14.58 15.20
C ALA A 130 2.54 15.68 14.90
N GLY A 131 1.31 15.55 15.40
CA GLY A 131 0.27 16.59 15.34
C GLY A 131 -0.67 16.51 14.15
N VAL A 132 -0.55 15.49 13.29
CA VAL A 132 -1.46 15.26 12.16
C VAL A 132 -1.97 13.81 12.25
N PRO A 133 -3.02 13.53 13.02
CA PRO A 133 -3.52 12.18 13.20
C PRO A 133 -4.07 11.62 11.89
N TYR A 134 -3.67 10.40 11.56
CA TYR A 134 -4.28 9.60 10.49
C TYR A 134 -5.08 8.43 11.07
N VAL A 135 -6.09 7.99 10.33
CA VAL A 135 -6.90 6.80 10.63
C VAL A 135 -7.10 5.98 9.36
N ILE A 136 -7.33 4.68 9.51
CA ILE A 136 -7.67 3.81 8.38
C ILE A 136 -9.05 4.21 7.86
N ALA A 137 -9.18 4.39 6.55
CA ALA A 137 -10.45 4.72 5.92
C ALA A 137 -11.47 3.60 6.20
N SER A 138 -12.62 3.97 6.74
CA SER A 138 -13.66 3.04 7.14
C SER A 138 -15.05 3.59 6.93
N ALA A 139 -15.98 2.75 6.51
CA ALA A 139 -17.39 3.09 6.36
C ALA A 139 -18.25 1.83 6.57
N ASP A 140 -19.40 1.98 7.24
CA ASP A 140 -20.36 0.90 7.51
C ASP A 140 -19.75 -0.37 8.16
N GLY A 141 -18.75 -0.20 9.02
CA GLY A 141 -18.06 -1.33 9.67
C GLY A 141 -17.02 -2.04 8.81
N PHE A 142 -16.83 -1.62 7.56
CA PHE A 142 -15.75 -2.08 6.69
C PHE A 142 -14.56 -1.12 6.74
N GLN A 143 -13.36 -1.67 6.63
CA GLN A 143 -12.10 -0.92 6.53
C GLN A 143 -11.49 -1.11 5.14
N ALA A 144 -10.83 -0.08 4.63
CA ALA A 144 -9.98 -0.16 3.46
C ALA A 144 -8.66 -0.82 3.83
N ARG A 145 -8.72 -2.13 4.08
CA ARG A 145 -7.60 -2.98 4.46
C ARG A 145 -7.74 -4.32 3.74
N ASN A 146 -6.80 -4.65 2.87
CA ASN A 146 -6.68 -5.97 2.27
C ASN A 146 -5.62 -6.78 3.02
N PRO A 147 -5.98 -7.87 3.71
CA PRO A 147 -5.01 -8.79 4.27
C PRO A 147 -4.26 -9.51 3.14
N GLY A 148 -2.94 -9.47 3.18
CA GLY A 148 -2.08 -10.24 2.28
C GLY A 148 -1.73 -11.61 2.88
N TYR A 149 -0.56 -12.11 2.49
CA TYR A 149 -0.04 -13.35 3.06
C TYR A 149 0.51 -13.18 4.48
N GLY A 150 0.78 -14.30 5.12
CA GLY A 150 1.46 -14.34 6.40
C GLY A 150 2.04 -15.71 6.69
N ILE A 151 3.02 -15.74 7.58
CA ILE A 151 3.54 -16.97 8.17
C ILE A 151 2.95 -17.08 9.58
N PRO A 152 2.09 -18.07 9.87
CA PRO A 152 1.50 -18.20 11.19
C PRO A 152 2.55 -18.62 12.24
N ALA A 153 2.36 -18.17 13.48
CA ALA A 153 3.11 -18.65 14.64
C ALA A 153 2.71 -20.09 14.98
N ILE A 154 3.46 -21.07 14.47
CA ILE A 154 3.22 -22.50 14.66
C ILE A 154 4.22 -23.07 15.69
N PRO A 155 3.72 -23.59 16.85
CA PRO A 155 4.56 -24.22 17.86
C PRO A 155 5.46 -25.31 17.27
N PHE A 156 6.72 -25.34 17.68
CA PHE A 156 7.76 -26.27 17.22
C PHE A 156 8.22 -26.12 15.76
N VAL A 157 7.56 -25.30 14.94
CA VAL A 157 7.89 -25.10 13.51
C VAL A 157 8.58 -23.76 13.28
N THR A 158 7.98 -22.68 13.78
CA THR A 158 8.47 -21.29 13.61
C THR A 158 9.08 -20.78 14.92
N MET A 159 9.91 -21.61 15.56
CA MET A 159 10.49 -21.29 16.86
C MET A 159 11.58 -20.23 16.72
N VAL A 160 11.54 -19.27 17.64
CA VAL A 160 12.48 -18.17 17.77
C VAL A 160 13.00 -18.14 19.21
N HIS A 161 14.28 -17.87 19.37
CA HIS A 161 14.94 -17.60 20.64
C HIS A 161 15.19 -16.09 20.78
N ASP A 162 14.56 -15.47 21.79
CA ASP A 162 14.74 -14.04 22.12
C ASP A 162 14.35 -13.79 23.58
N PRO A 163 15.23 -14.14 24.54
CA PRO A 163 14.96 -13.96 25.97
C PRO A 163 14.57 -12.54 26.35
N ALA A 164 15.15 -11.54 25.68
CA ALA A 164 14.89 -10.13 25.97
C ALA A 164 13.43 -9.74 25.75
N THR A 165 12.80 -10.30 24.70
CA THR A 165 11.38 -10.08 24.42
C THR A 165 10.49 -11.08 25.16
N PHE A 166 10.82 -12.37 25.10
CA PHE A 166 9.90 -13.42 25.49
C PHE A 166 9.82 -13.66 27.00
N GLN A 167 10.84 -13.29 27.78
CA GLN A 167 10.73 -13.34 29.24
C GLN A 167 9.66 -12.36 29.74
N ALA A 168 9.63 -11.14 29.20
CA ALA A 168 8.62 -10.14 29.57
C ALA A 168 7.20 -10.52 29.10
N LEU A 169 7.08 -11.12 27.91
CA LEU A 169 5.78 -11.47 27.35
C LEU A 169 5.22 -12.79 27.88
N PHE A 170 6.07 -13.78 28.12
CA PHE A 170 5.66 -15.17 28.32
C PHE A 170 6.38 -15.87 29.48
N GLY A 171 7.45 -15.30 30.04
CA GLY A 171 8.28 -15.94 31.06
C GLY A 171 9.11 -17.12 30.54
N VAL A 172 9.43 -17.13 29.24
CA VAL A 172 10.24 -18.15 28.56
C VAL A 172 11.23 -17.51 27.61
N ASP A 173 12.25 -18.25 27.21
CA ASP A 173 13.30 -17.78 26.29
C ASP A 173 12.93 -17.98 24.81
N ASP A 174 12.01 -18.91 24.54
CA ASP A 174 11.64 -19.34 23.18
C ASP A 174 10.13 -19.23 22.96
N ALA A 175 9.74 -18.72 21.80
CA ALA A 175 8.35 -18.65 21.36
C ALA A 175 8.23 -19.00 19.88
N ALA A 176 7.06 -19.49 19.46
CA ALA A 176 6.76 -19.56 18.03
C ALA A 176 6.30 -18.17 17.57
N CYS A 177 6.88 -17.66 16.50
CA CYS A 177 6.54 -16.34 15.96
C CYS A 177 6.14 -16.41 14.50
N GLY A 178 5.38 -15.41 14.07
CA GLY A 178 4.86 -15.29 12.73
C GLY A 178 4.47 -13.84 12.44
N PHE A 179 4.06 -13.59 11.21
CA PHE A 179 3.57 -12.29 10.79
C PHE A 179 2.44 -12.43 9.76
N SER A 180 1.64 -11.39 9.62
CA SER A 180 0.79 -11.14 8.46
C SER A 180 1.08 -9.75 7.92
N ILE A 181 0.91 -9.56 6.61
CA ILE A 181 0.96 -8.23 6.00
C ILE A 181 -0.42 -7.78 5.55
N SER A 182 -0.59 -6.48 5.36
CA SER A 182 -1.80 -5.92 4.75
C SER A 182 -1.48 -4.66 3.97
N ASP A 183 -2.32 -4.39 2.98
CA ASP A 183 -2.35 -3.11 2.28
C ASP A 183 -3.52 -2.29 2.82
N VAL A 184 -3.29 -1.01 3.10
CA VAL A 184 -4.29 -0.14 3.72
C VAL A 184 -4.41 1.19 3.00
N ILE A 185 -5.60 1.80 3.12
CA ILE A 185 -5.81 3.21 2.84
C ILE A 185 -6.05 3.93 4.17
N ALA A 186 -5.25 4.94 4.46
CA ALA A 186 -5.41 5.85 5.58
C ALA A 186 -5.70 7.27 5.10
N VAL A 187 -6.43 8.03 5.92
CA VAL A 187 -6.79 9.43 5.68
C VAL A 187 -6.50 10.24 6.95
N PRO A 188 -6.27 11.56 6.85
CA PRO A 188 -6.30 12.43 8.01
C PRO A 188 -7.59 12.21 8.81
N GLU A 189 -7.50 12.20 10.14
CA GLU A 189 -8.66 11.95 11.03
C GLU A 189 -9.83 12.90 10.77
N GLU A 190 -9.54 14.14 10.38
CA GLU A 190 -10.53 15.15 9.99
C GLU A 190 -11.25 14.85 8.66
N LEU A 191 -10.65 14.05 7.77
CA LEU A 191 -11.26 13.58 6.52
C LEU A 191 -12.01 12.26 6.67
N ALA A 192 -11.94 11.59 7.84
CA ALA A 192 -12.68 10.35 8.08
C ALA A 192 -14.20 10.45 7.78
N PRO A 193 -14.90 11.57 8.09
CA PRO A 193 -16.31 11.74 7.73
C PRO A 193 -16.58 11.81 6.21
N MET A 194 -15.54 12.02 5.38
CA MET A 194 -15.66 12.06 3.92
C MET A 194 -15.60 10.66 3.28
N VAL A 195 -15.22 9.63 4.03
CA VAL A 195 -15.20 8.24 3.54
C VAL A 195 -16.64 7.72 3.43
N ARG A 196 -17.08 7.44 2.19
CA ARG A 196 -18.46 7.02 1.86
C ARG A 196 -18.61 5.51 1.84
N ALA A 197 -17.58 4.80 1.40
CA ALA A 197 -17.54 3.34 1.35
C ALA A 197 -16.08 2.88 1.45
N ALA A 198 -15.87 1.67 1.95
CA ALA A 198 -14.55 1.07 2.05
C ALA A 198 -14.66 -0.45 1.94
N GLY A 199 -13.59 -1.11 1.51
CA GLY A 199 -13.52 -2.56 1.45
C GLY A 199 -12.19 -3.06 0.90
N ALA A 200 -12.19 -4.34 0.54
CA ALA A 200 -11.05 -5.00 -0.08
C ALA A 200 -11.50 -6.11 -1.03
N VAL A 201 -10.65 -6.49 -1.97
CA VAL A 201 -10.87 -7.57 -2.95
C VAL A 201 -9.60 -8.39 -3.07
N ASP A 202 -9.73 -9.72 -3.12
CA ASP A 202 -8.61 -10.64 -3.36
C ASP A 202 -8.45 -10.90 -4.86
N TYR A 203 -7.20 -11.04 -5.31
CA TYR A 203 -6.91 -11.56 -6.63
C TYR A 203 -7.16 -13.08 -6.71
N GLU A 204 -7.59 -13.54 -7.89
CA GLU A 204 -7.78 -14.94 -8.21
C GLU A 204 -6.44 -15.67 -8.35
N GLU A 205 -5.47 -15.00 -8.96
CA GLU A 205 -4.10 -15.51 -9.12
C GLU A 205 -3.40 -15.59 -7.77
N ARG A 206 -2.93 -16.78 -7.44
CA ARG A 206 -2.26 -17.07 -6.16
C ARG A 206 -0.96 -17.79 -6.42
N THR A 207 0.14 -17.16 -6.04
CA THR A 207 1.47 -17.72 -6.25
C THR A 207 1.82 -18.70 -5.13
N ALA A 208 2.33 -19.88 -5.50
CA ALA A 208 2.84 -20.86 -4.54
C ALA A 208 4.37 -20.80 -4.50
N LEU A 209 4.95 -20.28 -3.41
CA LEU A 209 6.41 -20.16 -3.24
C LEU A 209 7.09 -21.52 -3.05
N VAL A 210 6.37 -22.43 -2.39
CA VAL A 210 6.72 -23.84 -2.28
C VAL A 210 5.50 -24.59 -2.81
N PRO A 211 5.59 -25.36 -3.92
CA PRO A 211 4.46 -25.80 -4.76
C PRO A 211 3.30 -26.58 -4.10
N VAL A 212 3.28 -26.76 -2.77
CA VAL A 212 2.20 -27.41 -2.02
C VAL A 212 1.99 -26.79 -0.61
N VAL A 213 2.78 -25.79 -0.18
CA VAL A 213 2.87 -25.44 1.26
C VAL A 213 2.60 -23.97 1.57
N MET A 214 2.92 -23.02 0.68
CA MET A 214 2.74 -21.59 0.94
C MET A 214 2.15 -20.90 -0.27
N VAL A 215 0.87 -20.54 -0.17
CA VAL A 215 0.13 -19.75 -1.15
C VAL A 215 0.14 -18.30 -0.69
N VAL A 216 0.50 -17.39 -1.58
CA VAL A 216 0.59 -15.95 -1.31
C VAL A 216 -0.67 -15.28 -1.86
N PRO A 217 -1.70 -15.04 -1.03
CA PRO A 217 -2.82 -14.21 -1.44
C PRO A 217 -2.37 -12.75 -1.53
N ARG A 218 -2.81 -12.09 -2.61
CA ARG A 218 -2.69 -10.64 -2.83
C ARG A 218 -4.07 -10.10 -3.17
N GLY A 219 -4.22 -8.78 -3.09
CA GLY A 219 -5.47 -8.10 -3.41
C GLY A 219 -5.29 -6.59 -3.43
N TYR A 220 -6.39 -5.88 -3.20
CA TYR A 220 -6.36 -4.44 -3.06
C TYR A 220 -7.39 -3.96 -2.05
N ALA A 221 -7.02 -2.93 -1.29
CA ALA A 221 -7.93 -2.14 -0.48
C ALA A 221 -8.53 -1.03 -1.35
N TRP A 222 -9.78 -0.65 -1.09
CA TRP A 222 -10.42 0.47 -1.77
C TRP A 222 -11.25 1.31 -0.81
N ALA A 223 -11.39 2.59 -1.13
CA ALA A 223 -12.27 3.53 -0.45
C ALA A 223 -12.86 4.53 -1.44
N ASP A 224 -14.15 4.81 -1.32
CA ASP A 224 -14.80 5.93 -2.00
C ASP A 224 -14.79 7.11 -1.04
N ILE A 225 -14.09 8.18 -1.39
CA ILE A 225 -13.85 9.35 -0.53
C ILE A 225 -14.30 10.60 -1.28
N GLU A 226 -14.99 11.50 -0.58
CA GLU A 226 -15.39 12.78 -1.14
C GLU A 226 -14.23 13.77 -1.20
N VAL A 227 -13.91 14.25 -2.40
CA VAL A 227 -12.91 15.31 -2.65
C VAL A 227 -13.64 16.50 -3.27
N GLY A 228 -13.73 17.60 -2.52
CA GLY A 228 -14.39 18.82 -3.01
C GLY A 228 -15.83 18.59 -3.49
N GLY A 229 -16.59 17.72 -2.80
CA GLY A 229 -17.96 17.35 -3.17
C GLY A 229 -18.07 16.26 -4.24
N THR A 230 -16.94 15.78 -4.81
CA THR A 230 -16.94 14.71 -5.81
C THR A 230 -16.53 13.37 -5.19
N PRO A 231 -17.38 12.33 -5.23
CA PRO A 231 -17.01 10.97 -4.87
C PRO A 231 -15.89 10.45 -5.78
N THR A 232 -14.78 10.06 -5.19
CA THR A 232 -13.58 9.57 -5.89
C THR A 232 -13.19 8.21 -5.33
N ARG A 233 -12.90 7.25 -6.21
CA ARG A 233 -12.43 5.92 -5.81
C ARG A 233 -10.92 5.92 -5.68
N PHE A 234 -10.45 5.53 -4.50
CA PHE A 234 -9.04 5.30 -4.20
C PHE A 234 -8.80 3.82 -4.01
N VAL A 235 -7.71 3.31 -4.55
CA VAL A 235 -7.29 1.91 -4.44
C VAL A 235 -5.84 1.86 -3.97
N SER A 236 -5.52 0.92 -3.08
CA SER A 236 -4.15 0.60 -2.65
C SER A 236 -3.89 -0.88 -2.85
N THR A 237 -2.82 -1.24 -3.56
CA THR A 237 -2.46 -2.64 -3.85
C THR A 237 -0.96 -2.89 -3.71
N HIS A 238 -0.61 -4.13 -3.36
CA HIS A 238 0.73 -4.66 -3.47
C HIS A 238 0.69 -5.95 -4.32
N LEU A 239 1.22 -5.87 -5.54
CA LEU A 239 1.25 -7.01 -6.47
C LEU A 239 2.39 -7.97 -6.14
N GLU A 240 2.30 -9.20 -6.65
CA GLU A 240 3.28 -10.24 -6.32
C GLU A 240 4.69 -9.93 -6.83
N SER A 241 5.70 -10.07 -5.97
CA SER A 241 7.11 -9.89 -6.31
C SER A 241 7.77 -11.16 -6.83
N PHE A 242 7.30 -12.33 -6.38
CA PHE A 242 7.84 -13.60 -6.81
C PHE A 242 7.39 -13.97 -8.23
N TRP A 243 8.34 -14.37 -9.06
CA TRP A 243 8.13 -14.79 -10.43
C TRP A 243 8.90 -16.09 -10.73
N SER A 244 8.56 -16.74 -11.85
CA SER A 244 9.24 -17.95 -12.31
C SER A 244 9.81 -17.73 -13.70
N PRO A 245 11.02 -18.23 -14.00
CA PRO A 245 11.56 -18.24 -15.35
C PRO A 245 10.59 -18.91 -16.34
N ASP A 246 10.55 -18.40 -17.57
CA ASP A 246 9.69 -18.91 -18.65
C ASP A 246 8.17 -18.90 -18.35
N ALA A 247 7.71 -18.05 -17.43
CA ALA A 247 6.29 -17.82 -17.14
C ALA A 247 5.93 -16.34 -17.16
N VAL A 248 4.64 -16.04 -17.35
CA VAL A 248 4.11 -14.69 -17.16
C VAL A 248 4.21 -14.33 -15.67
N PRO A 249 4.78 -13.17 -15.29
CA PRO A 249 4.86 -12.76 -13.90
C PRO A 249 3.47 -12.66 -13.26
N PRO A 250 3.26 -13.19 -12.04
CA PRO A 250 1.99 -13.09 -11.36
C PRO A 250 1.52 -11.63 -11.15
N SER A 251 2.42 -10.66 -10.98
CA SER A 251 2.07 -9.23 -10.94
C SER A 251 1.37 -8.74 -12.22
N ALA A 252 1.79 -9.20 -13.40
CA ALA A 252 1.13 -8.89 -14.67
C ALA A 252 -0.28 -9.50 -14.76
N ILE A 253 -0.47 -10.72 -14.21
CA ILE A 253 -1.79 -11.37 -14.17
C ILE A 253 -2.73 -10.64 -13.20
N GLN A 254 -2.24 -10.31 -12.01
CA GLN A 254 -2.98 -9.60 -10.95
C GLN A 254 -3.36 -8.18 -11.39
N SER A 255 -2.44 -7.41 -11.97
CA SER A 255 -2.76 -6.10 -12.57
C SER A 255 -3.79 -6.22 -13.70
N GLY A 256 -3.74 -7.29 -14.49
CA GLY A 256 -4.77 -7.58 -15.49
C GLY A 256 -6.16 -7.79 -14.87
N GLN A 257 -6.25 -8.43 -13.70
CA GLN A 257 -7.50 -8.51 -12.94
C GLN A 257 -7.90 -7.13 -12.39
N LEU A 258 -6.98 -6.38 -11.79
CA LEU A 258 -7.24 -5.04 -11.28
C LEU A 258 -7.86 -4.11 -12.35
N VAL A 259 -7.30 -4.12 -13.57
CA VAL A 259 -7.83 -3.37 -14.72
C VAL A 259 -9.26 -3.81 -15.07
N ARG A 260 -9.55 -5.12 -15.03
CA ARG A 260 -10.90 -5.64 -15.30
C ARG A 260 -11.89 -5.25 -14.21
N ASP A 261 -11.52 -5.44 -12.94
CA ASP A 261 -12.36 -5.14 -11.78
C ASP A 261 -12.74 -3.65 -11.76
N LEU A 262 -11.80 -2.76 -12.08
CA LEU A 262 -12.00 -1.33 -12.13
C LEU A 262 -12.59 -0.83 -13.45
N GLY A 263 -12.73 -1.70 -14.46
CA GLY A 263 -13.08 -1.31 -15.83
C GLY A 263 -14.46 -0.66 -16.00
N SER A 264 -15.38 -0.90 -15.06
CA SER A 264 -16.72 -0.28 -15.03
C SER A 264 -16.82 0.98 -14.15
N THR A 265 -15.72 1.37 -13.48
CA THR A 265 -15.69 2.56 -12.62
C THR A 265 -15.84 3.82 -13.49
N THR A 266 -16.79 4.68 -13.13
CA THR A 266 -17.05 5.97 -13.77
C THR A 266 -16.73 7.17 -12.88
N MET A 267 -16.59 6.97 -11.56
CA MET A 267 -16.02 7.96 -10.65
C MET A 267 -14.57 8.29 -11.04
N PRO A 268 -14.06 9.50 -10.72
CA PRO A 268 -12.62 9.75 -10.70
C PRO A 268 -11.91 8.66 -9.91
N LEU A 269 -10.79 8.16 -10.45
CA LEU A 269 -10.14 6.95 -9.96
C LEU A 269 -8.66 7.18 -9.78
N VAL A 270 -8.15 6.86 -8.59
CA VAL A 270 -6.73 6.88 -8.24
C VAL A 270 -6.32 5.51 -7.70
N VAL A 271 -5.26 4.92 -8.26
CA VAL A 271 -4.71 3.64 -7.83
C VAL A 271 -3.27 3.87 -7.36
N LEU A 272 -2.99 3.45 -6.14
CA LEU A 272 -1.74 3.62 -5.42
C LEU A 272 -1.15 2.24 -5.17
N GLY A 273 0.17 2.06 -5.23
CA GLY A 273 0.72 0.79 -4.80
C GLY A 273 2.16 0.52 -5.17
N ASP A 274 2.62 -0.62 -4.66
CA ASP A 274 3.80 -1.32 -5.11
C ASP A 274 3.37 -2.38 -6.14
N PHE A 275 3.75 -2.16 -7.40
CA PHE A 275 3.35 -3.02 -8.50
C PHE A 275 4.35 -4.13 -8.77
N ASN A 276 5.51 -4.15 -8.08
CA ASN A 276 6.59 -5.10 -8.34
C ASN A 276 6.88 -5.28 -9.83
N ALA A 277 6.92 -4.16 -10.56
CA ALA A 277 7.17 -4.13 -11.99
C ALA A 277 7.86 -2.82 -12.38
N ASP A 278 9.13 -2.89 -12.76
CA ASP A 278 9.82 -1.76 -13.39
C ASP A 278 9.40 -1.63 -14.85
N PRO A 279 9.25 -0.41 -15.43
CA PRO A 279 8.81 -0.27 -16.81
C PRO A 279 9.79 -0.85 -17.84
N ARG A 280 11.00 -1.22 -17.43
CA ARG A 280 12.02 -1.86 -18.27
C ARG A 280 11.91 -3.39 -18.29
N ASP A 281 11.10 -3.99 -17.43
CA ASP A 281 10.99 -5.44 -17.33
C ASP A 281 9.94 -6.02 -18.28
N PRO A 282 10.18 -7.20 -18.88
CA PRO A 282 11.36 -8.02 -18.71
C PRO A 282 12.60 -7.47 -19.42
N ARG A 283 13.74 -7.44 -18.72
CA ARG A 283 15.04 -7.04 -19.29
C ARG A 283 15.98 -8.24 -19.41
N ALA A 284 17.07 -8.09 -20.17
CA ALA A 284 17.99 -9.19 -20.39
C ALA A 284 18.67 -9.63 -19.07
N PRO A 285 18.98 -10.93 -18.90
CA PRO A 285 19.71 -11.40 -17.75
C PRO A 285 21.03 -10.64 -17.56
N GLY A 286 21.33 -10.26 -16.32
CA GLY A 286 22.52 -9.47 -15.96
C GLY A 286 22.37 -7.95 -16.12
N GLU A 287 21.29 -7.46 -16.73
CA GLU A 287 20.93 -6.02 -16.72
C GLU A 287 19.98 -5.68 -15.54
N ASN A 288 19.74 -6.65 -14.67
CA ASN A 288 18.68 -6.64 -13.68
C ASN A 288 19.17 -6.86 -12.23
N PRO A 289 19.82 -5.84 -11.61
CA PRO A 289 20.32 -5.96 -10.24
C PRO A 289 19.22 -6.10 -9.18
N GLY A 290 17.95 -5.89 -9.57
CA GLY A 290 16.77 -6.02 -8.73
C GLY A 290 16.13 -7.41 -8.78
N ASP A 291 16.71 -8.36 -9.51
CA ASP A 291 16.15 -9.72 -9.73
C ASP A 291 14.67 -9.70 -10.18
N GLN A 292 14.28 -8.67 -10.93
CA GLN A 292 12.95 -8.55 -11.52
C GLN A 292 12.77 -9.56 -12.69
N PRO A 293 11.56 -9.72 -13.27
CA PRO A 293 11.35 -10.64 -14.38
C PRO A 293 12.34 -10.46 -15.54
N GLU A 294 12.90 -11.56 -16.03
CA GLU A 294 13.87 -11.58 -17.13
C GLU A 294 13.27 -12.12 -18.43
N VAL A 295 13.92 -11.79 -19.55
CA VAL A 295 13.54 -12.25 -20.88
C VAL A 295 13.50 -13.79 -20.95
N SER A 296 12.43 -14.31 -21.52
CA SER A 296 12.17 -15.74 -21.71
C SER A 296 11.36 -16.01 -22.98
N ALA A 297 11.09 -17.29 -23.27
CA ALA A 297 10.22 -17.65 -24.39
C ALA A 297 8.76 -17.21 -24.15
N ALA A 298 8.32 -17.16 -22.89
CA ALA A 298 6.98 -16.70 -22.52
C ALA A 298 6.88 -15.17 -22.44
N CYS A 299 7.98 -14.50 -22.07
CA CYS A 299 8.02 -13.07 -21.83
C CYS A 299 9.21 -12.43 -22.56
N LEU A 300 8.91 -11.80 -23.70
CA LEU A 300 9.91 -11.12 -24.51
C LEU A 300 10.41 -9.84 -23.82
N ALA A 301 11.57 -9.35 -24.27
CA ALA A 301 12.13 -8.08 -23.81
C ALA A 301 11.12 -6.95 -23.93
N GLN A 302 11.04 -6.13 -22.88
CA GLN A 302 10.14 -4.99 -22.86
C GLN A 302 10.53 -4.00 -23.95
N THR A 303 9.60 -3.76 -24.87
CA THR A 303 9.76 -2.82 -25.98
C THR A 303 8.53 -1.95 -26.08
N GLY A 304 8.72 -0.63 -26.02
CA GLY A 304 7.61 0.32 -25.96
C GLY A 304 6.67 0.01 -24.80
N SER A 305 5.38 -0.11 -25.09
CA SER A 305 4.30 -0.23 -24.09
C SER A 305 3.62 -1.59 -24.08
N LEU A 306 4.37 -2.68 -24.35
CA LEU A 306 3.82 -4.04 -24.35
C LEU A 306 3.31 -4.43 -22.94
N PRO A 307 2.03 -4.82 -22.77
CA PRO A 307 1.48 -5.10 -21.43
C PRO A 307 1.73 -6.52 -20.91
N THR A 308 1.93 -7.50 -21.79
CA THR A 308 1.75 -8.94 -21.50
C THR A 308 2.49 -9.47 -20.26
N CYS A 309 3.69 -8.96 -19.96
CA CYS A 309 4.54 -9.45 -18.86
C CYS A 309 4.95 -8.35 -17.89
N ASN A 310 4.24 -7.23 -17.88
CA ASN A 310 4.61 -6.09 -17.04
C ASN A 310 3.36 -5.41 -16.47
N ALA A 311 3.29 -5.33 -15.14
CA ALA A 311 2.14 -4.77 -14.46
C ALA A 311 1.95 -3.27 -14.73
N TYR A 312 3.04 -2.51 -14.78
CA TYR A 312 3.01 -1.08 -15.15
C TYR A 312 2.41 -0.89 -16.56
N TRP A 313 2.90 -1.62 -17.56
CA TRP A 313 2.37 -1.50 -18.91
C TRP A 313 0.96 -2.08 -19.06
N THR A 314 0.57 -3.06 -18.24
CA THR A 314 -0.80 -3.55 -18.14
C THR A 314 -1.76 -2.44 -17.68
N MET A 315 -1.37 -1.66 -16.66
CA MET A 315 -2.16 -0.51 -16.21
C MET A 315 -2.27 0.55 -17.30
N VAL A 316 -1.15 0.92 -17.95
CA VAL A 316 -1.15 1.91 -19.05
C VAL A 316 -2.04 1.46 -20.20
N ALA A 317 -1.94 0.19 -20.63
CA ALA A 317 -2.82 -0.38 -21.66
C ALA A 317 -4.30 -0.43 -21.23
N GLY A 318 -4.56 -0.52 -19.92
CA GLY A 318 -5.89 -0.41 -19.31
C GLY A 318 -6.48 1.00 -19.29
N GLY A 319 -5.79 1.99 -19.85
CA GLY A 319 -6.23 3.39 -19.92
C GLY A 319 -5.92 4.21 -18.67
N PHE A 320 -5.03 3.74 -17.81
CA PHE A 320 -4.52 4.50 -16.67
C PHE A 320 -3.32 5.35 -17.07
N THR A 321 -3.17 6.51 -16.44
CA THR A 321 -2.02 7.41 -16.62
C THR A 321 -1.15 7.39 -15.36
N ASP A 322 0.16 7.21 -15.50
CA ASP A 322 1.10 7.36 -14.37
C ASP A 322 1.16 8.84 -13.95
N ALA A 323 0.72 9.08 -12.72
CA ALA A 323 0.69 10.38 -12.06
C ALA A 323 1.89 10.59 -11.13
N GLY A 324 2.85 9.67 -11.07
CA GLY A 324 4.11 9.86 -10.36
C GLY A 324 5.12 10.70 -11.15
N PRO A 325 6.30 10.99 -10.58
CA PRO A 325 7.45 11.47 -11.35
C PRO A 325 7.79 10.44 -12.44
N ASP A 326 8.22 10.91 -13.62
CA ASP A 326 8.57 10.08 -14.79
C ASP A 326 9.28 8.79 -14.36
N SER A 327 8.57 7.67 -14.49
CA SER A 327 9.01 6.35 -14.03
C SER A 327 10.14 5.77 -14.87
N THR A 328 10.43 6.34 -16.03
CA THR A 328 11.57 5.94 -16.89
C THR A 328 12.84 6.71 -16.56
N ALA A 329 12.73 7.85 -15.86
CA ALA A 329 13.88 8.65 -15.46
C ALA A 329 14.64 8.00 -14.30
N PRO A 330 15.97 7.77 -14.42
CA PRO A 330 16.74 7.08 -13.38
C PRO A 330 16.66 7.69 -11.98
N GLY A 331 16.57 9.03 -11.86
CA GLY A 331 16.47 9.71 -10.57
C GLY A 331 15.18 9.42 -9.79
N ASN A 332 14.19 8.81 -10.45
CA ASN A 332 12.85 8.56 -9.91
C ASN A 332 12.61 7.09 -9.55
N ARG A 333 13.67 6.29 -9.39
CA ARG A 333 13.55 4.90 -8.93
C ARG A 333 13.17 4.83 -7.45
N SER A 334 12.38 3.82 -7.10
CA SER A 334 11.72 3.72 -5.80
C SER A 334 12.14 2.50 -4.98
N TRP A 335 12.86 1.54 -5.55
CA TRP A 335 13.42 0.42 -4.79
C TRP A 335 14.94 0.20 -4.99
N GLY A 336 15.60 -0.24 -3.91
CA GLY A 336 17.04 -0.49 -3.86
C GLY A 336 17.69 -0.37 -2.47
N GLY A 337 16.90 -0.21 -1.39
CA GLY A 337 17.41 -0.22 -0.02
C GLY A 337 17.90 -1.61 0.42
N ALA A 338 18.85 -1.64 1.34
CA ALA A 338 19.30 -2.88 1.98
C ALA A 338 18.25 -3.41 2.97
N ALA A 339 18.19 -4.73 3.16
CA ALA A 339 17.25 -5.37 4.08
C ALA A 339 17.42 -4.92 5.55
N ASP A 340 18.64 -4.57 5.97
CA ASP A 340 18.90 -4.03 7.31
C ASP A 340 18.66 -2.52 7.41
N LEU A 341 18.16 -1.92 6.33
CA LEU A 341 17.87 -0.49 6.15
C LEU A 341 19.07 0.44 6.30
N ALA A 342 20.31 -0.06 6.30
CA ALA A 342 21.51 0.75 6.52
C ALA A 342 21.99 1.49 5.24
N GLY A 343 21.05 2.00 4.45
CA GLY A 343 21.30 2.67 3.18
C GLY A 343 20.92 1.82 1.96
N PRO A 344 21.34 2.23 0.75
CA PRO A 344 21.13 1.42 -0.45
C PRO A 344 21.89 0.11 -0.37
N ASP A 345 21.35 -0.94 -0.99
CA ASP A 345 22.01 -2.24 -1.09
C ASP A 345 23.36 -2.09 -1.79
N ALA A 346 24.42 -2.48 -1.09
CA ALA A 346 25.80 -2.39 -1.57
C ALA A 346 26.01 -3.16 -2.90
N ALA A 347 25.28 -4.25 -3.14
CA ALA A 347 25.33 -4.99 -4.39
C ALA A 347 24.74 -4.21 -5.58
N ARG A 348 23.93 -3.18 -5.30
CA ARG A 348 23.19 -2.39 -6.29
C ARG A 348 23.76 -1.01 -6.54
N VAL A 349 24.54 -0.45 -5.63
CA VAL A 349 25.05 0.94 -5.71
C VAL A 349 25.77 1.23 -7.03
N ASP A 350 26.68 0.37 -7.46
CA ASP A 350 27.45 0.60 -8.69
C ASP A 350 26.57 0.47 -9.93
N ALA A 351 25.64 -0.49 -9.94
CA ALA A 351 24.66 -0.64 -11.01
C ALA A 351 23.70 0.57 -11.08
N ALA A 352 23.20 1.05 -9.93
CA ALA A 352 22.34 2.23 -9.85
C ALA A 352 23.04 3.46 -10.44
N ARG A 353 24.31 3.71 -10.06
CA ARG A 353 25.12 4.81 -10.61
C ARG A 353 25.34 4.69 -12.11
N ALA A 354 25.69 3.50 -12.59
CA ALA A 354 25.83 3.23 -14.02
C ALA A 354 24.52 3.49 -14.78
N MET A 355 23.38 3.28 -14.12
CA MET A 355 22.05 3.56 -14.64
C MET A 355 21.59 5.01 -14.46
N GLY A 356 22.40 5.89 -13.85
CA GLY A 356 22.10 7.31 -13.66
C GLY A 356 21.38 7.65 -12.35
N ASN A 357 21.38 6.77 -11.36
CA ASN A 357 20.83 7.01 -10.03
C ASN A 357 21.94 6.97 -8.96
N ASP A 358 22.35 8.14 -8.46
CA ASP A 358 23.41 8.25 -7.44
C ASP A 358 22.95 7.88 -6.02
N ARG A 359 21.65 7.64 -5.82
CA ARG A 359 21.04 7.30 -4.52
C ARG A 359 21.05 5.79 -4.25
N GLY A 360 21.47 4.97 -5.21
CA GLY A 360 21.56 3.52 -5.06
C GLY A 360 20.28 2.74 -5.40
N PHE A 361 19.23 3.44 -5.87
CA PHE A 361 17.98 2.82 -6.26
C PHE A 361 18.05 2.30 -7.70
N THR A 362 17.68 1.04 -7.91
CA THR A 362 17.82 0.36 -9.20
C THR A 362 16.53 0.14 -9.92
N ASP A 363 15.37 0.22 -9.28
CA ASP A 363 14.08 -0.10 -9.92
C ASP A 363 12.98 0.88 -9.48
N ARG A 364 12.02 1.15 -10.37
CA ARG A 364 10.80 1.92 -10.07
C ARG A 364 9.65 0.93 -9.94
N LEU A 365 9.19 0.67 -8.72
CA LEU A 365 8.16 -0.32 -8.42
C LEU A 365 6.87 0.30 -7.87
N ASP A 366 6.97 1.52 -7.32
CA ASP A 366 5.88 2.22 -6.65
C ASP A 366 5.24 3.26 -7.58
N TYR A 367 3.90 3.28 -7.65
CA TYR A 367 3.18 4.13 -8.60
C TYR A 367 1.93 4.79 -8.03
N VAL A 368 1.57 5.90 -8.67
CA VAL A 368 0.25 6.52 -8.58
C VAL A 368 -0.31 6.51 -9.99
N PHE A 369 -1.44 5.86 -10.20
CA PHE A 369 -2.16 5.86 -11.48
C PHE A 369 -3.47 6.61 -11.34
N VAL A 370 -3.85 7.35 -12.38
CA VAL A 370 -5.11 8.09 -12.45
C VAL A 370 -5.92 7.71 -13.68
N ARG A 371 -7.25 7.82 -13.58
CA ARG A 371 -8.19 7.60 -14.68
C ARG A 371 -9.48 8.44 -14.47
N ASN A 372 -10.33 8.47 -15.49
CA ASN A 372 -11.66 9.11 -15.46
C ASN A 372 -11.60 10.61 -15.20
N GLY A 373 -10.68 11.29 -15.88
CA GLY A 373 -10.50 12.75 -15.86
C GLY A 373 -9.68 13.27 -14.68
N ALA A 374 -9.24 12.40 -13.75
CA ALA A 374 -8.25 12.78 -12.76
C ALA A 374 -6.89 13.03 -13.44
N GLU A 375 -6.25 14.16 -13.12
CA GLU A 375 -5.00 14.61 -13.76
C GLU A 375 -3.94 14.99 -12.72
N VAL A 376 -2.68 14.65 -12.99
CA VAL A 376 -1.57 15.03 -12.09
C VAL A 376 -1.17 16.49 -12.29
N VAL A 377 -0.98 17.21 -11.18
CA VAL A 377 -0.42 18.57 -11.16
C VAL A 377 1.08 18.54 -10.91
N ARG A 378 1.49 17.81 -9.87
CA ARG A 378 2.89 17.64 -9.48
C ARG A 378 3.07 16.33 -8.76
N ALA A 379 4.28 15.79 -8.83
CA ALA A 379 4.65 14.58 -8.10
C ALA A 379 6.13 14.58 -7.71
N TYR A 380 6.48 13.88 -6.64
CA TYR A 380 7.85 13.75 -6.15
C TYR A 380 8.03 12.47 -5.33
N LEU A 381 9.30 12.10 -5.08
CA LEU A 381 9.64 10.98 -4.20
C LEU A 381 9.88 11.45 -2.76
N VAL A 382 9.56 10.60 -1.80
CA VAL A 382 9.92 10.74 -0.37
C VAL A 382 10.71 9.53 0.10
N GLY A 383 11.61 9.70 1.08
CA GLY A 383 12.43 8.58 1.59
C GLY A 383 13.49 8.05 0.62
N ALA A 384 13.75 8.74 -0.50
CA ALA A 384 14.74 8.33 -1.51
C ALA A 384 16.18 8.79 -1.21
N THR A 385 16.41 9.54 -0.12
CA THR A 385 17.71 10.12 0.23
C THR A 385 18.27 9.50 1.51
N TRP A 386 19.57 9.20 1.48
CA TRP A 386 20.34 8.65 2.59
C TRP A 386 21.82 9.10 2.45
N PRO A 387 22.59 9.34 3.52
CA PRO A 387 22.21 9.22 4.94
C PRO A 387 21.39 10.41 5.47
N GLU A 388 21.20 11.44 4.65
CA GLU A 388 20.44 12.63 4.98
C GLU A 388 18.99 12.51 4.46
N GLY A 389 18.04 13.08 5.20
CA GLY A 389 16.63 13.12 4.79
C GLY A 389 15.68 12.97 5.97
N GLU A 390 14.42 13.38 5.78
CA GLU A 390 13.39 13.26 6.83
C GLU A 390 13.04 11.80 7.14
N GLY A 391 13.19 10.95 6.11
CA GLY A 391 12.98 9.50 6.11
C GLY A 391 14.13 8.67 6.66
N THR A 392 15.04 9.25 7.45
CA THR A 392 16.11 8.51 8.11
C THR A 392 15.96 8.53 9.63
N TRP A 393 16.59 7.56 10.31
CA TRP A 393 16.55 7.42 11.75
C TRP A 393 17.87 6.83 12.30
N PRO A 394 18.24 7.13 13.55
CA PRO A 394 19.43 6.57 14.18
C PRO A 394 19.20 5.10 14.56
N CYS A 395 19.96 4.19 13.97
CA CYS A 395 19.89 2.74 14.20
C CYS A 395 21.21 2.25 14.82
N GLY A 396 21.36 2.48 16.12
CA GLY A 396 22.63 2.29 16.82
C GLY A 396 23.63 3.38 16.45
N GLU A 397 24.83 2.98 16.00
CA GLU A 397 25.88 3.92 15.54
C GLU A 397 25.73 4.33 14.07
N ARG A 398 24.71 3.81 13.37
CA ARG A 398 24.43 4.06 11.95
C ARG A 398 23.21 4.96 11.78
N VAL A 399 23.04 5.46 10.56
CA VAL A 399 21.78 6.06 10.10
C VAL A 399 21.12 5.09 9.15
N CYS A 400 19.85 4.78 9.40
CA CYS A 400 19.06 3.87 8.58
C CYS A 400 17.94 4.61 7.86
N MET A 401 17.51 4.03 6.75
CA MET A 401 16.32 4.43 6.01
C MET A 401 15.05 4.01 6.76
N ALA A 402 13.95 4.71 6.54
CA ALA A 402 12.67 4.38 7.15
C ALA A 402 11.99 3.16 6.49
N SER A 403 12.36 2.83 5.26
CA SER A 403 11.92 1.66 4.48
C SER A 403 12.96 1.43 3.36
N ASP A 404 13.02 0.22 2.80
CA ASP A 404 13.87 -0.12 1.66
C ASP A 404 13.33 0.42 0.33
N HIS A 405 12.08 0.90 0.34
CA HIS A 405 11.46 1.69 -0.72
C HIS A 405 11.53 3.20 -0.44
N ALA A 406 11.48 3.99 -1.50
CA ALA A 406 11.00 5.36 -1.48
C ALA A 406 9.48 5.38 -1.69
N GLY A 407 8.79 6.39 -1.15
CA GLY A 407 7.38 6.65 -1.44
C GLY A 407 7.19 7.57 -2.64
N VAL A 408 6.00 7.55 -3.23
CA VAL A 408 5.57 8.49 -4.28
C VAL A 408 4.44 9.36 -3.75
N VAL A 409 4.58 10.68 -3.87
CA VAL A 409 3.55 11.66 -3.57
C VAL A 409 3.13 12.34 -4.86
N ALA A 410 1.81 12.47 -5.08
CA ALA A 410 1.24 13.18 -6.23
C ALA A 410 0.11 14.10 -5.77
N GLU A 411 0.06 15.31 -6.31
CA GLU A 411 -1.12 16.18 -6.25
C GLU A 411 -1.94 15.96 -7.51
N VAL A 412 -3.19 15.56 -7.34
CA VAL A 412 -4.11 15.17 -8.41
C VAL A 412 -5.30 16.12 -8.43
N MET A 413 -5.60 16.70 -9.58
CA MET A 413 -6.87 17.38 -9.83
C MET A 413 -7.97 16.35 -10.03
N ILE A 414 -8.98 16.43 -9.20
CA ILE A 414 -10.19 15.63 -9.31
C ILE A 414 -11.24 16.46 -10.06
N PRO A 415 -11.72 15.99 -11.23
CA PRO A 415 -12.73 16.69 -11.99
C PRO A 415 -14.07 16.59 -11.28
N VAL A 416 -14.93 17.57 -11.47
CA VAL A 416 -16.29 17.49 -10.94
C VAL A 416 -17.06 16.34 -11.59
N SER A 417 -17.61 15.46 -10.75
CA SER A 417 -18.42 14.33 -11.20
C SER A 417 -19.60 14.08 -10.26
N ALA A 418 -20.74 13.70 -10.82
CA ALA A 418 -21.90 13.24 -10.08
C ALA A 418 -22.06 11.72 -10.09
N SER A 419 -21.11 11.00 -10.72
CA SER A 419 -21.12 9.54 -10.78
C SER A 419 -20.93 8.95 -9.39
N ILE A 420 -21.65 7.86 -9.13
CA ILE A 420 -21.47 7.02 -7.94
C ILE A 420 -21.55 5.58 -8.43
N ASP A 421 -20.42 4.87 -8.37
CA ASP A 421 -20.36 3.48 -8.78
C ASP A 421 -20.81 2.54 -7.66
N ALA A 422 -21.14 1.30 -8.03
CA ALA A 422 -21.37 0.24 -7.06
C ALA A 422 -20.09 -0.04 -6.23
N ARG A 423 -20.29 -0.52 -5.00
CA ARG A 423 -19.20 -0.98 -4.13
C ARG A 423 -18.52 -2.20 -4.75
N LEU A 424 -17.19 -2.28 -4.63
CA LEU A 424 -16.44 -3.45 -5.09
C LEU A 424 -16.49 -4.56 -4.02
N GLY A 425 -16.81 -5.78 -4.45
CA GLY A 425 -16.54 -7.03 -3.72
C GLY A 425 -16.81 -7.08 -2.21
N ILE A 426 -18.00 -6.68 -1.72
CA ILE A 426 -18.37 -6.98 -0.33
C ILE A 426 -18.73 -8.47 -0.24
N ASP A 427 -17.75 -9.32 0.08
CA ASP A 427 -18.03 -10.64 0.64
C ASP A 427 -17.84 -10.61 2.17
N PRO A 428 -18.91 -10.41 2.95
CA PRO A 428 -18.84 -10.38 4.41
C PRO A 428 -18.67 -11.79 5.03
N SER A 429 -18.53 -12.85 4.23
CA SER A 429 -18.57 -14.24 4.70
C SER A 429 -17.22 -14.89 4.99
N ARG A 430 -16.10 -14.17 4.88
CA ARG A 430 -14.77 -14.79 5.09
C ARG A 430 -14.06 -14.31 6.35
N PRO A 431 -14.04 -15.11 7.43
CA PRO A 431 -12.97 -14.99 8.42
C PRO A 431 -11.64 -15.26 7.73
N TRP A 432 -10.60 -14.50 8.11
CA TRP A 432 -9.18 -14.74 7.86
C TRP A 432 -8.91 -16.15 7.32
N THR A 433 -8.53 -16.26 6.04
CA THR A 433 -8.06 -17.55 5.53
C THR A 433 -6.66 -17.77 6.11
N ILE A 434 -6.60 -18.18 7.37
CA ILE A 434 -5.42 -18.84 7.93
C ILE A 434 -5.34 -20.15 7.16
N ILE A 435 -4.46 -20.22 6.17
CA ILE A 435 -4.07 -21.51 5.60
C ILE A 435 -3.33 -22.23 6.73
N VAL A 436 -4.06 -23.10 7.43
CA VAL A 436 -3.50 -24.07 8.35
C VAL A 436 -2.61 -24.99 7.54
N VAL A 437 -1.31 -24.92 7.81
CA VAL A 437 -0.33 -25.92 7.39
C VAL A 437 -0.74 -27.27 7.99
N LEU A 438 -1.52 -28.08 7.29
CA LEU A 438 -1.62 -29.52 7.55
C LEU A 438 -0.44 -30.24 6.88
N GLY A 439 0.77 -29.82 7.23
CA GLY A 439 2.03 -30.48 6.89
C GLY A 439 2.43 -31.51 7.95
N GLY A 440 1.47 -32.23 8.52
CA GLY A 440 1.71 -33.14 9.65
C GLY A 440 0.87 -34.39 9.54
N LEU A 441 1.23 -35.31 8.64
CA LEU A 441 1.04 -36.77 8.74
C LEU A 441 1.56 -37.47 7.48
N ALA A 442 2.86 -37.37 7.21
CA ALA A 442 3.56 -38.31 6.34
C ALA A 442 5.05 -38.40 6.71
N LEU A 443 5.32 -38.90 7.92
CA LEU A 443 6.60 -39.56 8.23
C LEU A 443 6.72 -40.79 7.31
N ALA A 444 7.30 -40.61 6.11
CA ALA A 444 7.86 -41.69 5.26
C ALA A 444 8.54 -41.20 3.97
N GLY A 445 8.39 -39.93 3.56
CA GLY A 445 8.83 -39.45 2.24
C GLY A 445 10.13 -38.65 2.17
N SER A 446 10.95 -38.63 3.21
CA SER A 446 12.01 -37.64 3.46
C SER A 446 13.22 -37.66 2.51
N VAL A 447 13.19 -38.43 1.41
CA VAL A 447 14.34 -38.57 0.50
C VAL A 447 14.06 -38.01 -0.90
N LEU A 448 12.80 -37.89 -1.33
CA LEU A 448 12.49 -37.47 -2.71
C LEU A 448 12.31 -35.95 -2.87
N VAL A 449 11.76 -35.27 -1.86
CA VAL A 449 11.49 -33.82 -1.90
C VAL A 449 12.79 -33.00 -1.83
N SER A 450 13.77 -33.49 -1.07
CA SER A 450 15.09 -32.86 -0.92
C SER A 450 15.89 -32.83 -2.23
N VAL A 451 15.68 -33.79 -3.14
CA VAL A 451 16.42 -33.88 -4.41
C VAL A 451 15.87 -32.92 -5.47
N VAL A 452 14.58 -32.59 -5.42
CA VAL A 452 13.94 -31.63 -6.34
C VAL A 452 14.23 -30.19 -5.90
N LEU A 453 14.16 -29.89 -4.60
CA LEU A 453 14.52 -28.57 -4.04
C LEU A 453 15.98 -28.22 -4.32
N VAL A 454 16.92 -29.15 -4.10
CA VAL A 454 18.35 -28.88 -4.34
C VAL A 454 18.67 -28.66 -5.83
N LYS A 455 17.90 -29.23 -6.77
CA LYS A 455 18.13 -29.02 -8.22
C LYS A 455 17.50 -27.74 -8.76
N ALA A 456 16.38 -27.28 -8.21
CA ALA A 456 15.79 -25.99 -8.56
C ALA A 456 16.67 -24.82 -8.03
N PHE A 457 17.15 -24.92 -6.78
CA PHE A 457 17.95 -23.85 -6.17
C PHE A 457 19.43 -23.83 -6.58
N ARG A 458 20.07 -24.97 -6.91
CA ARG A 458 21.47 -24.97 -7.41
C ARG A 458 21.65 -24.37 -8.81
N ARG A 459 20.57 -24.12 -9.56
CA ARG A 459 20.65 -23.36 -10.83
C ARG A 459 20.54 -21.84 -10.62
N VAL A 460 20.08 -21.39 -9.45
CA VAL A 460 19.97 -19.96 -9.11
C VAL A 460 21.27 -19.44 -8.47
N SER A 461 22.03 -20.29 -7.76
CA SER A 461 23.30 -19.89 -7.12
C SER A 461 24.56 -20.21 -7.94
N ALA A 462 24.41 -20.50 -9.23
CA ALA A 462 25.53 -20.73 -10.12
C ALA A 462 25.27 -20.03 -11.46
N HIS A 463 25.19 -18.69 -11.44
CA HIS A 463 25.82 -17.80 -12.42
C HIS A 463 25.87 -16.37 -11.90
#